data_AF-A0A7J8TVV3-F1
#
_entry.id   AF-A0A7J8TVV3-F1
#
_cell.length_a   1.000
_cell.length_b   1.000
_cell.length_c   1.000
_cell.angle_alpha   90.00
_cell.angle_beta   90.00
_cell.angle_gamma   90.00
#
_symmetry.space_group_name_H-M   'P 1'
#
loop_
_entity.id
_entity.type
_entity.pdbx_description
1 polymer ?
#
loop_
_entity_poly.entity_id
_entity_poly.type
_entity_poly.pdbx_seq_one_letter_code
_entity_poly.pdbx_strand_id
1 'polypeptide(L)'
;YINDDDDEGIKKYFAAFHLKDTFPIAVVVDDFRDFFHERSCQERYGNPRGRDLAMVRTLALCHNAIIFAKLLLSDTHNGDSPRSLFIYKRWIRTIFTVKGCGDDSGSFCLKYNKYSESGSSKGTKTAKYSIAFQNLLLEGITEVDDEQ
;
A
#
# COMPACT_ATOMS: atom_id res chain seq x y z
N TYR A 1 5.73 26.88 16.21
CA TYR A 1 5.81 25.41 16.10
C TYR A 1 4.85 25.01 15.01
N ILE A 2 5.37 24.34 13.99
CA ILE A 2 4.75 24.17 12.68
C ILE A 2 3.53 23.25 12.84
N ASN A 3 2.35 23.73 12.46
CA ASN A 3 1.18 22.91 12.18
C ASN A 3 1.45 22.18 10.85
N ASP A 4 2.31 21.17 10.89
CA ASP A 4 2.39 20.20 9.81
C ASP A 4 1.13 19.35 9.93
N ASP A 5 0.10 19.74 9.19
CA ASP A 5 -1.03 18.85 8.91
C ASP A 5 -0.44 17.58 8.28
N ASP A 6 -0.48 16.47 9.02
CA ASP A 6 0.25 15.23 8.70
C ASP A 6 -0.01 14.72 7.26
N ASP A 7 -1.17 15.04 6.66
CA ASP A 7 -1.55 14.65 5.30
C ASP A 7 -1.29 15.72 4.22
N GLU A 8 -0.84 16.92 4.59
CA GLU A 8 -0.63 18.03 3.66
C GLU A 8 0.61 17.80 2.78
N GLY A 9 1.66 17.19 3.33
CA GLY A 9 2.88 16.86 2.58
C GLY A 9 2.60 15.92 1.40
N ILE A 10 1.82 14.86 1.64
CA ILE A 10 1.48 13.90 0.61
C ILE A 10 0.51 14.48 -0.43
N LYS A 11 -0.44 15.34 -0.02
CA LYS A 11 -1.30 16.07 -0.96
C LYS A 11 -0.50 16.99 -1.87
N LYS A 12 0.46 17.76 -1.32
CA LYS A 12 1.35 18.63 -2.10
C LYS A 12 2.20 17.83 -3.08
N TYR A 13 2.70 16.66 -2.66
CA TYR A 13 3.46 15.76 -3.53
C TYR A 13 2.64 15.32 -4.76
N PHE A 14 1.41 14.83 -4.56
CA PHE A 14 0.54 14.45 -5.69
C PHE A 14 0.05 15.65 -6.50
N ALA A 15 -0.16 16.81 -5.87
CA ALA A 15 -0.52 18.04 -6.57
C ALA A 15 0.57 18.47 -7.56
N ALA A 16 1.85 18.28 -7.21
CA ALA A 16 2.98 18.62 -8.06
C ALA A 16 2.98 17.88 -9.42
N PHE A 17 2.25 16.77 -9.54
CA PHE A 17 2.15 16.04 -10.81
C PHE A 17 1.39 16.85 -11.86
N HIS A 18 0.51 17.76 -11.45
CA HIS A 18 -0.19 18.66 -12.37
C HIS A 18 0.70 19.77 -12.94
N LEU A 19 1.92 19.96 -12.39
CA LEU A 19 2.90 20.93 -12.89
C LEU A 19 3.91 20.32 -13.86
N LYS A 20 3.79 19.02 -14.17
CA LYS A 20 4.68 18.32 -15.08
C LYS A 20 3.94 17.96 -16.36
N ASP A 21 4.56 18.24 -17.51
CA ASP A 21 4.02 17.86 -18.82
C ASP A 21 3.93 16.33 -19.00
N THR A 22 4.73 15.59 -18.23
CA THR A 22 4.77 14.13 -18.24
C THR A 22 4.54 13.58 -16.83
N PHE A 23 3.54 12.71 -16.69
CA PHE A 23 3.28 11.99 -15.44
C PHE A 23 4.35 10.92 -15.17
N PRO A 24 4.70 10.65 -13.90
CA PRO A 24 5.55 9.53 -13.55
C PRO A 24 4.88 8.19 -13.95
N ILE A 25 5.68 7.24 -14.45
CA ILE A 25 5.18 5.89 -14.81
C ILE A 25 4.75 5.11 -13.57
N ALA A 26 5.46 5.32 -12.46
CA ALA A 26 5.16 4.71 -11.17
C ALA A 26 5.56 5.64 -10.02
N VAL A 27 4.83 5.53 -8.91
CA VAL A 27 5.07 6.25 -7.66
C VAL A 27 5.15 5.22 -6.55
N VAL A 28 6.22 5.27 -5.76
CA VAL A 28 6.40 4.43 -4.59
C VAL A 28 6.29 5.31 -3.36
N VAL A 29 5.37 4.97 -2.46
CA VAL A 29 5.28 5.60 -1.15
C VAL A 29 5.55 4.53 -0.11
N ASP A 30 6.66 4.69 0.60
CA ASP A 30 7.01 3.83 1.71
C ASP A 30 6.33 4.29 2.99
N ASP A 31 6.00 3.33 3.86
CA ASP A 31 5.27 3.50 5.11
C ASP A 31 4.14 4.54 5.02
N PHE A 32 3.22 4.36 4.05
CA PHE A 32 2.16 5.33 3.73
C PHE A 32 1.30 5.74 4.94
N ARG A 33 1.19 4.87 5.95
CA ARG A 33 0.42 5.14 7.16
C ARG A 33 1.09 6.17 8.08
N ASP A 34 2.40 6.32 8.00
CA ASP A 34 3.17 7.21 8.89
C ASP A 34 2.93 8.68 8.60
N PHE A 35 2.41 9.00 7.40
CA PHE A 35 1.86 10.32 7.06
C PHE A 35 0.56 10.66 7.82
N PHE A 36 0.05 9.78 8.67
CA PHE A 36 -1.21 10.01 9.37
C PHE A 36 -1.07 9.65 10.84
N HIS A 37 -0.73 10.62 11.70
CA HIS A 37 -0.67 10.37 13.14
C HIS A 37 -2.07 10.20 13.74
N GLU A 38 -2.27 9.10 14.47
CA GLU A 38 -3.59 8.71 14.98
C GLU A 38 -4.23 9.81 15.83
N ARG A 39 -3.51 10.36 16.81
CA ARG A 39 -4.04 11.39 17.72
C ARG A 39 -4.42 12.67 16.96
N SER A 40 -3.52 13.17 16.11
CA SER A 40 -3.76 14.36 15.30
C SER A 40 -5.00 14.20 14.42
N CYS A 41 -5.12 13.05 13.76
CA CYS A 41 -6.26 12.78 12.89
C CYS A 41 -7.56 12.64 13.70
N GLN A 42 -7.54 12.00 14.87
CA GLN A 42 -8.72 11.86 15.72
C GLN A 42 -9.25 13.22 16.21
N GLU A 43 -8.34 14.10 16.64
CA GLU A 43 -8.66 15.46 17.06
C GLU A 43 -9.20 16.29 15.88
N ARG A 44 -8.51 16.27 14.74
CA ARG A 44 -8.89 17.04 13.54
C ARG A 44 -10.27 16.67 13.00
N TYR A 45 -10.60 15.38 13.01
CA TYR A 45 -11.86 14.89 12.46
C TYR A 45 -12.95 14.66 13.54
N GLY A 46 -12.64 14.88 14.82
CA GLY A 46 -13.55 14.58 15.93
C GLY A 46 -14.03 13.12 15.93
N ASN A 47 -13.19 12.19 15.47
CA ASN A 47 -13.58 10.82 15.17
C ASN A 47 -12.51 9.84 15.68
N PRO A 48 -12.86 8.80 16.46
CA PRO A 48 -11.89 7.78 16.91
C PRO A 48 -11.24 7.01 15.74
N ARG A 49 -11.75 7.17 14.51
CA ARG A 49 -11.19 6.63 13.27
C ARG A 49 -10.62 7.74 12.38
N GLY A 50 -10.12 8.80 12.98
CA GLY A 50 -9.59 9.96 12.26
C GLY A 50 -8.51 9.56 11.25
N ARG A 51 -7.61 8.63 11.62
CA ARG A 51 -6.53 8.19 10.74
C ARG A 51 -7.04 7.48 9.49
N ASP A 52 -7.95 6.51 9.66
CA ASP A 52 -8.58 5.80 8.54
C ASP A 52 -9.26 6.79 7.58
N LEU A 53 -9.94 7.79 8.13
CA LEU A 53 -10.62 8.82 7.35
C LEU A 53 -9.63 9.69 6.58
N ALA A 54 -8.51 10.07 7.20
CA ALA A 54 -7.44 10.85 6.56
C ALA A 54 -6.80 10.08 5.39
N MET A 55 -6.52 8.79 5.58
CA MET A 55 -6.00 7.90 4.54
C MET A 55 -6.96 7.80 3.36
N VAL A 56 -8.24 7.51 3.62
CA VAL A 56 -9.27 7.42 2.55
C VAL A 56 -9.40 8.74 1.81
N ARG A 57 -9.43 9.87 2.50
CA ARG A 57 -9.52 11.20 1.87
C ARG A 57 -8.30 11.48 0.98
N THR A 58 -7.10 11.14 1.44
CA THR A 58 -5.88 11.34 0.66
C THR A 58 -5.87 10.44 -0.57
N LEU A 59 -6.20 9.15 -0.44
CA LEU A 59 -6.30 8.23 -1.57
C LEU A 59 -7.36 8.69 -2.59
N ALA A 60 -8.49 9.20 -2.11
CA ALA A 60 -9.54 9.76 -2.96
C ALA A 60 -9.08 11.00 -3.72
N LEU A 61 -8.40 11.94 -3.04
CA LEU A 61 -7.84 13.15 -3.67
C LEU A 61 -6.80 12.81 -4.73
N CYS A 62 -5.97 11.81 -4.46
CA CYS A 62 -4.89 11.40 -5.34
C CYS A 62 -5.38 10.46 -6.45
N HIS A 63 -6.65 10.04 -6.44
CA HIS A 63 -7.19 9.07 -7.40
C HIS A 63 -6.97 9.51 -8.86
N ASN A 64 -7.11 10.81 -9.15
CA ASN A 64 -6.85 11.35 -10.49
C ASN A 64 -5.38 11.20 -10.89
N ALA A 65 -4.44 11.47 -9.97
CA ALA A 65 -3.01 11.28 -10.22
C ALA A 65 -2.63 9.79 -10.31
N ILE A 66 -3.30 8.94 -9.54
CA ILE A 66 -3.10 7.48 -9.47
C ILE A 66 -3.64 6.77 -10.72
N ILE A 67 -4.64 7.33 -11.41
CA ILE A 67 -5.11 6.75 -12.68
C ILE A 67 -4.00 6.80 -13.75
N PHE A 68 -3.18 7.85 -13.75
CA PHE A 68 -2.12 8.04 -14.74
C PHE A 68 -0.78 7.40 -14.35
N ALA A 69 -0.50 7.23 -13.06
CA ALA A 69 0.74 6.66 -12.54
C ALA A 69 0.50 5.37 -11.75
N LYS A 70 1.31 4.33 -11.94
CA LYS A 70 1.23 3.11 -11.12
C LYS A 70 1.63 3.42 -9.67
N LEU A 71 0.67 3.49 -8.75
CA LEU A 71 0.95 3.70 -7.32
C LEU A 71 1.29 2.37 -6.64
N LEU A 72 2.45 2.31 -5.99
CA LEU A 72 2.88 1.28 -5.07
C LEU A 72 2.93 1.86 -3.67
N LEU A 73 2.16 1.28 -2.74
CA LEU A 73 2.21 1.62 -1.32
C LEU A 73 2.86 0.47 -0.57
N SER A 74 3.85 0.80 0.24
CA SER A 74 4.42 -0.10 1.25
C SER A 74 3.90 0.33 2.62
N ASP A 75 3.61 -0.65 3.47
CA ASP A 75 3.13 -0.43 4.84
C ASP A 75 3.52 -1.64 5.70
N THR A 76 4.43 -1.40 6.63
CA THR A 76 5.02 -2.43 7.49
C THR A 76 4.08 -2.71 8.67
N HIS A 77 3.25 -3.75 8.57
CA HIS A 77 2.34 -4.15 9.64
C HIS A 77 2.42 -5.65 9.94
N ASN A 78 2.37 -6.00 11.23
CA ASN A 78 2.38 -7.38 11.72
C ASN A 78 1.03 -8.11 11.53
N GLY A 79 0.21 -7.71 10.54
CA GLY A 79 -1.09 -8.35 10.29
C GLY A 79 -2.24 -7.92 11.21
N ASP A 80 -2.01 -7.02 12.18
CA ASP A 80 -3.01 -6.68 13.21
C ASP A 80 -4.12 -5.69 12.80
N SER A 81 -4.13 -5.21 11.55
CA SER A 81 -5.21 -4.35 11.05
C SER A 81 -5.82 -4.90 9.75
N PRO A 82 -6.81 -5.82 9.85
CA PRO A 82 -7.68 -6.17 8.72
C PRO A 82 -8.32 -4.94 8.04
N ARG A 83 -8.37 -3.82 8.78
CA ARG A 83 -9.02 -2.57 8.43
C ARG A 83 -8.21 -1.73 7.44
N SER A 84 -6.90 -1.62 7.62
CA SER A 84 -6.03 -0.92 6.67
C SER A 84 -6.04 -1.63 5.31
N LEU A 85 -5.99 -2.97 5.34
CA LEU A 85 -6.10 -3.80 4.15
C LEU A 85 -7.42 -3.57 3.41
N PHE A 86 -8.55 -3.39 4.11
CA PHE A 86 -9.84 -3.07 3.49
C PHE A 86 -9.80 -1.72 2.75
N ILE A 87 -9.17 -0.70 3.35
CA ILE A 87 -8.99 0.61 2.70
C ILE A 87 -8.13 0.44 1.44
N TYR A 88 -6.98 -0.22 1.54
CA TYR A 88 -6.10 -0.42 0.39
C TYR A 88 -6.77 -1.22 -0.73
N LYS A 89 -7.52 -2.29 -0.42
CA LYS A 89 -8.25 -3.08 -1.42
C LYS A 89 -9.24 -2.25 -2.25
N ARG A 90 -9.80 -1.18 -1.67
CA ARG A 90 -10.76 -0.31 -2.36
C ARG A 90 -10.09 0.68 -3.32
N TRP A 91 -8.88 1.13 -3.00
CA TRP A 91 -8.23 2.24 -3.70
C TRP A 91 -7.00 1.84 -4.53
N ILE A 92 -6.40 0.69 -4.23
CA ILE A 92 -5.19 0.19 -4.87
C ILE A 92 -5.50 -1.07 -5.67
N ARG A 93 -5.12 -1.06 -6.96
CA ARG A 93 -5.39 -2.17 -7.89
C ARG A 93 -4.66 -3.47 -7.53
N THR A 94 -3.51 -3.34 -6.91
CA THR A 94 -2.58 -4.44 -6.64
C THR A 94 -1.98 -4.30 -5.25
N ILE A 95 -2.06 -5.35 -4.44
CA ILE A 95 -1.38 -5.38 -3.14
C ILE A 95 -0.45 -6.58 -3.11
N PHE A 96 0.80 -6.31 -2.75
CA PHE A 96 1.78 -7.33 -2.41
C PHE A 96 1.85 -7.46 -0.90
N THR A 97 1.84 -8.68 -0.40
CA THR A 97 2.01 -8.96 1.03
C THR A 97 3.29 -9.76 1.20
N VAL A 98 4.25 -9.20 1.93
CA VAL A 98 5.50 -9.88 2.31
C VAL A 98 5.27 -10.55 3.66
N LYS A 99 5.57 -11.85 3.75
CA LYS A 99 5.53 -12.61 5.01
C LYS A 99 6.74 -13.52 5.12
N GLY A 100 7.21 -13.80 6.34
CA GLY A 100 8.15 -14.88 6.57
C GLY A 100 7.57 -16.21 6.07
N CYS A 101 8.40 -17.04 5.45
CA CYS A 101 7.95 -18.31 4.86
C CYS A 101 8.55 -19.50 5.60
N GLY A 102 7.74 -20.16 6.43
CA GLY A 102 8.17 -21.29 7.26
C GLY A 102 9.07 -20.89 8.42
N ASP A 103 9.73 -21.89 9.01
CA ASP A 103 10.63 -21.75 10.16
C ASP A 103 12.06 -21.34 9.75
N ASP A 104 12.33 -21.23 8.44
CA ASP A 104 13.64 -20.96 7.87
C ASP A 104 14.01 -19.49 8.01
N SER A 105 14.97 -19.19 8.90
CA SER A 105 15.53 -17.85 9.04
C SER A 105 16.16 -17.39 7.71
N GLY A 106 15.62 -16.33 7.12
CA GLY A 106 16.19 -15.70 5.92
C GLY A 106 15.38 -15.90 4.63
N SER A 107 14.23 -16.59 4.68
CA SER A 107 13.31 -16.70 3.54
C SER A 107 12.00 -15.94 3.77
N PHE A 108 11.44 -15.38 2.69
CA PHE A 108 10.16 -14.69 2.70
C PHE A 108 9.34 -14.99 1.46
N CYS A 109 8.02 -14.94 1.61
CA CYS A 109 7.07 -15.15 0.53
C CYS A 109 6.36 -13.83 0.21
N LEU A 110 6.42 -13.46 -1.08
CA LEU A 110 5.71 -12.34 -1.66
C LEU A 110 4.40 -12.85 -2.26
N LYS A 111 3.28 -12.53 -1.62
CA LYS A 111 1.94 -12.86 -2.13
C LYS A 111 1.37 -11.66 -2.90
N TYR A 112 1.18 -11.83 -4.19
CA TYR A 112 0.45 -10.92 -5.07
C TYR A 112 -1.03 -11.27 -5.03
N ASN A 113 -1.85 -10.27 -4.71
CA ASN A 113 -3.31 -10.37 -4.78
C ASN A 113 -3.82 -9.30 -5.75
N LYS A 114 -4.48 -9.74 -6.83
CA LYS A 114 -5.18 -8.85 -7.77
C LYS A 114 -6.62 -8.66 -7.31
N TYR A 115 -6.99 -7.42 -7.00
CA TYR A 115 -8.36 -7.08 -6.60
C TYR A 115 -9.12 -6.49 -7.78
N SER A 116 -10.32 -6.99 -8.04
CA SER A 116 -11.27 -6.37 -8.96
C SER A 116 -12.10 -5.30 -8.25
N GLU A 117 -12.75 -4.40 -8.99
CA GLU A 117 -13.68 -3.39 -8.43
C GLU A 117 -14.84 -4.01 -7.61
N SER A 118 -15.12 -5.31 -7.80
CA SER A 118 -16.11 -6.09 -7.04
C SER A 118 -15.58 -6.59 -5.68
N GLY A 119 -14.29 -6.39 -5.38
CA GLY A 119 -13.67 -6.83 -4.12
C GLY A 119 -13.31 -8.33 -4.07
N SER A 120 -13.66 -9.11 -5.09
CA SER A 120 -13.20 -10.51 -5.22
C SER A 120 -11.75 -10.58 -5.69
N SER A 121 -10.96 -11.45 -5.02
CA SER A 121 -9.61 -11.83 -5.48
C SER A 121 -9.76 -12.72 -6.71
N LYS A 122 -9.08 -12.36 -7.80
CA LYS A 122 -9.22 -13.04 -9.11
C LYS A 122 -8.01 -13.93 -9.46
N GLY A 123 -7.21 -14.30 -8.46
CA GLY A 123 -5.96 -15.04 -8.63
C GLY A 123 -4.92 -14.60 -7.61
N THR A 124 -4.24 -15.58 -7.01
CA THR A 124 -3.15 -15.33 -6.07
C THR A 124 -1.85 -15.94 -6.59
N LYS A 125 -0.82 -15.10 -6.71
CA LYS A 125 0.52 -15.53 -7.13
C LYS A 125 1.46 -15.36 -5.95
N THR A 126 2.15 -16.41 -5.56
CA THR A 126 3.10 -16.37 -4.44
C THR A 126 4.49 -16.66 -4.97
N ALA A 127 5.45 -15.77 -4.70
CA ALA A 127 6.85 -15.98 -5.02
C ALA A 127 7.65 -16.14 -3.72
N LYS A 128 8.44 -17.20 -3.61
CA LYS A 128 9.34 -17.43 -2.47
C LYS A 128 10.72 -16.90 -2.79
N TYR A 129 11.27 -16.12 -1.87
CA TYR A 129 12.60 -15.56 -1.95
C TYR A 129 13.42 -15.95 -0.73
N SER A 130 14.72 -16.09 -0.91
CA SER A 130 15.69 -16.30 0.17
C SER A 130 16.86 -15.34 0.04
N ILE A 131 17.36 -14.88 1.18
CA ILE A 131 18.57 -14.04 1.23
C ILE A 131 19.74 -14.95 1.55
N ALA A 132 20.63 -15.15 0.58
CA ALA A 132 21.86 -15.91 0.77
C ALA A 132 23.03 -15.13 0.16
N PHE A 133 24.15 -15.07 0.89
CA PHE A 133 25.37 -14.37 0.45
C PHE A 133 25.12 -12.93 -0.03
N GLN A 134 24.24 -12.18 0.67
CA GLN A 134 23.82 -10.81 0.30
C GLN A 134 23.05 -10.68 -1.02
N ASN A 135 22.63 -11.80 -1.61
CA ASN A 135 21.81 -11.83 -2.82
C ASN A 135 20.38 -12.22 -2.49
N LEU A 136 19.45 -11.63 -3.25
CA LEU A 136 18.05 -12.04 -3.26
C LEU A 136 17.87 -13.16 -4.29
N LEU A 137 17.59 -14.37 -3.82
CA LEU A 137 17.37 -15.55 -4.67
C LEU A 137 15.87 -15.83 -4.78
N LEU A 138 15.36 -15.97 -6.01
CA LEU A 138 14.00 -16.47 -6.26
C LEU A 138 14.03 -18.00 -6.21
N GLU A 139 13.38 -18.60 -5.21
CA GLU A 139 13.32 -20.06 -5.08
C GLU A 139 12.23 -20.68 -5.95
N GLY A 140 11.12 -19.97 -6.14
CA GLY A 140 10.01 -20.46 -6.93
C GLY A 140 8.82 -19.53 -6.94
N ILE A 141 7.96 -19.73 -7.94
CA ILE A 141 6.69 -19.02 -8.11
C ILE A 141 5.58 -20.05 -8.16
N THR A 142 4.59 -19.90 -7.29
CA THR A 142 3.36 -20.69 -7.27
C THR A 142 2.20 -19.81 -7.67
N GLU A 143 1.47 -20.21 -8.70
CA GLU A 143 0.24 -19.57 -9.14
C GLU A 143 -0.93 -20.46 -8.72
N VAL A 144 -1.84 -19.91 -7.92
CA VAL A 144 -3.12 -20.55 -7.64
C VAL A 144 -4.14 -19.77 -8.45
N ASP A 145 -4.49 -20.34 -9.60
CA ASP A 145 -5.64 -19.90 -10.37
C ASP A 145 -6.89 -20.46 -9.66
N ASP A 146 -7.73 -19.55 -9.18
CA ASP A 146 -9.07 -19.89 -8.74
C ASP A 146 -9.90 -20.24 -9.99
N GLU A 147 -9.73 -21.46 -10.52
CA GLU A 147 -10.66 -22.04 -11.48
C GLU A 147 -11.92 -22.52 -10.76
N GLN A 148 -13.03 -21.85 -11.10
CA GLN A 148 -14.47 -22.11 -10.85
C GLN A 148 -15.13 -21.46 -9.63
#